data_AF-A0A950EBR7-F1
#
_entry.id   AF-A0A950EBR7-F1
#
_cell.length_a   1.000
_cell.length_b   1.000
_cell.length_c   1.000
_cell.angle_alpha   90.00
_cell.angle_beta   90.00
_cell.angle_gamma   90.00
#
_symmetry.space_group_name_H-M   'P 1'
#
loop_
_entity.id
_entity.type
_entity.pdbx_description
1 polymer ?
#
loop_
_entity_poly.entity_id
_entity_poly.type
_entity_poly.pdbx_seq_one_letter_code
_entity_poly.pdbx_strand_id
1 'polypeptide(L)' 'GIIAMFGDYKVNESEHSISLHIIGGSFPTWDNSHQKRFVAINGDELTYKNPTPASGGGTAVVTLKRATSATE' A
#
# COMPACT_ATOMS: atom_id res chain seq x y z
N GLY A 1 -11.64 -13.15 1.79
CA GLY A 1 -11.57 -12.45 0.49
C GLY A 1 -10.14 -12.01 0.23
N ILE A 2 -9.79 -11.74 -1.02
CA ILE A 2 -8.46 -11.25 -1.43
C ILE A 2 -8.56 -9.80 -1.93
N ILE A 3 -7.64 -8.95 -1.49
CA ILE A 3 -7.45 -7.60 -2.04
C ILE A 3 -6.11 -7.59 -2.77
N ALA A 4 -6.17 -7.53 -4.10
CA ALA A 4 -5.03 -7.39 -4.99
C ALA A 4 -5.20 -6.13 -5.83
N MET A 5 -4.10 -5.45 -6.13
CA MET A 5 -4.10 -4.21 -6.91
C MET A 5 -2.72 -4.03 -7.55
N PHE A 6 -2.69 -3.38 -8.71
CA PHE A 6 -1.46 -3.06 -9.43
C PHE A 6 -1.54 -1.67 -10.06
N GLY A 7 -0.38 -1.08 -10.32
CA GLY A 7 -0.24 0.25 -10.90
C GLY A 7 1.08 0.90 -10.51
N ASP A 8 1.13 2.22 -10.62
CA ASP A 8 2.33 3.02 -10.32
C ASP A 8 2.31 3.53 -8.88
N TYR A 9 3.49 3.86 -8.37
CA TYR A 9 3.63 4.54 -7.09
C TYR A 9 4.71 5.61 -7.11
N LYS A 10 4.56 6.59 -6.22
CA LYS A 10 5.57 7.60 -5.92
C LYS A 10 5.77 7.68 -4.41
N VAL A 11 7.02 7.68 -3.97
CA VAL A 11 7.38 7.83 -2.57
C VAL A 11 7.55 9.31 -2.24
N ASN A 12 7.01 9.74 -1.11
CA ASN A 12 7.30 11.03 -0.50
C ASN A 12 7.92 10.77 0.88
N GLU A 13 9.24 10.92 0.97
CA GLU A 13 10.00 10.67 2.20
C GLU A 13 9.68 11.70 3.29
N SER A 14 9.57 12.99 2.94
CA SER A 14 9.26 14.07 3.90
C SER A 14 7.92 13.89 4.61
N GLU A 15 6.94 13.32 3.92
CA GLU A 15 5.60 13.06 4.46
C GLU A 15 5.43 11.63 4.96
N HIS A 16 6.48 10.81 4.89
CA HIS A 16 6.44 9.38 5.20
C HIS A 16 5.24 8.69 4.53
N SER A 17 5.12 8.85 3.21
CA SER A 17 3.95 8.34 2.48
C SER A 17 4.27 7.83 1.08
N ILE A 18 3.35 7.03 0.56
CA ILE A 18 3.35 6.53 -0.80
C ILE A 18 2.04 6.95 -1.46
N SER A 19 2.15 7.61 -2.61
CA SER A 19 1.04 7.92 -3.50
C SER A 19 0.93 6.83 -4.55
N LEU A 20 -0.23 6.20 -4.62
CA LEU A 20 -0.54 5.12 -5.55
C LEU A 20 -1.45 5.64 -6.65
N HIS A 21 -1.15 5.26 -7.88
CA HIS A 21 -2.10 5.28 -8.98
C HIS A 21 -2.52 3.83 -9.25
N ILE A 22 -3.71 3.45 -8.79
CA ILE A 22 -4.22 2.09 -8.93
C ILE A 22 -4.83 1.97 -10.32
N ILE A 23 -4.22 1.16 -11.19
CA ILE A 23 -4.72 0.92 -12.55
C ILE A 23 -5.88 -0.07 -12.50
N GLY A 24 -5.75 -1.12 -11.70
CA GLY A 24 -6.79 -2.13 -11.51
C GLY A 24 -6.56 -3.04 -10.31
N GLY A 25 -7.57 -3.80 -9.93
CA GLY A 25 -7.46 -4.77 -8.85
C GLY A 25 -8.69 -5.66 -8.65
N SER A 26 -8.72 -6.40 -7.55
CA SER A 26 -9.85 -7.24 -7.16
C SER A 26 -10.99 -6.44 -6.50
N PHE A 27 -10.79 -5.14 -6.26
CA PHE A 27 -11.80 -4.21 -5.74
C PHE A 27 -12.01 -3.06 -6.74
N PRO A 28 -12.92 -3.21 -7.71
CA PRO A 28 -13.04 -2.31 -8.86
C PRO A 28 -13.33 -0.84 -8.51
N THR A 29 -13.87 -0.57 -7.32
CA THR A 29 -14.08 0.79 -6.81
C THR A 29 -12.77 1.61 -6.74
N TRP A 30 -11.61 0.94 -6.71
CA TRP A 30 -10.30 1.60 -6.70
C TRP A 30 -9.68 1.76 -8.09
N ASP A 31 -10.29 1.25 -9.15
CA ASP A 31 -9.72 1.33 -10.50
C ASP A 31 -9.58 2.79 -10.94
N ASN A 32 -8.43 3.12 -11.54
CA ASN A 32 -7.99 4.48 -11.90
C ASN A 32 -8.00 5.51 -10.74
N SER A 33 -8.04 5.05 -9.49
CA SER A 33 -8.02 5.95 -8.33
C SER A 33 -6.59 6.33 -7.91
N HIS A 34 -6.47 7.52 -7.33
CA HIS A 34 -5.27 7.97 -6.67
C HIS A 34 -5.45 7.87 -5.17
N GLN A 35 -4.56 7.17 -4.48
CA GLN A 35 -4.67 7.01 -3.04
C GLN A 35 -3.34 7.21 -2.33
N LYS A 36 -3.41 7.77 -1.12
CA LYS A 36 -2.25 7.98 -0.27
C LYS A 36 -2.20 6.91 0.81
N ARG A 37 -0.98 6.51 1.15
CA ARG A 37 -0.67 5.52 2.19
C ARG A 37 0.42 6.08 3.06
N PHE A 38 0.23 6.03 4.37
CA PHE A 38 1.27 6.46 5.31
C PHE A 38 2.14 5.27 5.67
N VAL A 39 3.45 5.49 5.71
CA VAL A 39 4.42 4.43 5.93
C VAL A 39 5.35 4.75 7.10
N ALA A 40 5.83 3.72 7.77
CA ALA A 40 6.94 3.81 8.71
C ALA A 40 7.87 2.63 8.47
N ILE A 41 9.18 2.88 8.44
CA ILE A 41 10.19 1.84 8.24
C ILE A 41 11.02 1.74 9.51
N ASN A 42 11.16 0.53 10.03
CA ASN A 42 12.03 0.20 11.16
C ASN A 42 12.88 -1.02 10.81
N GLY A 43 14.14 -0.78 10.42
CA GLY A 43 15.02 -1.83 9.89
C GLY A 43 14.41 -2.50 8.65
N ASP A 44 14.06 -3.78 8.79
CA ASP A 44 13.46 -4.58 7.72
C ASP A 44 11.93 -4.64 7.77
N GLU A 45 11.29 -3.91 8.68
CA GLU A 45 9.83 -3.83 8.75
C GLU A 45 9.30 -2.53 8.14
N LEU A 46 8.28 -2.65 7.32
CA LEU A 46 7.48 -1.55 6.77
C LEU A 46 6.06 -1.66 7.33
N THR A 47 5.62 -0.65 8.08
CA THR A 47 4.20 -0.46 8.37
C THR A 47 3.57 0.40 7.27
N TYR A 48 2.41 -0.01 6.77
CA TYR A 48 1.68 0.62 5.68
C TYR A 48 0.23 0.83 6.09
N LYS A 49 -0.20 2.10 6.14
CA LYS A 49 -1.53 2.50 6.63
C LYS A 49 -2.40 2.99 5.48
N ASN A 50 -3.52 2.31 5.28
CA ASN A 50 -4.56 2.67 4.31
C ASN A 50 -5.74 3.34 5.02
N PRO A 51 -5.95 4.67 4.87
CA PRO A 51 -7.06 5.39 5.48
C PRO A 51 -8.43 5.11 4.82
N THR A 52 -8.44 4.51 3.63
CA THR A 52 -9.65 4.20 2.85
C THR A 52 -9.62 2.72 2.44
N PRO A 53 -9.79 1.78 3.40
CA PRO A 53 -9.75 0.35 3.11
C PRO A 53 -10.94 -0.12 2.27
N ALA A 54 -10.79 -1.24 1.58
CA ALA A 54 -11.82 -1.81 0.71
C ALA A 54 -13.03 -2.33 1.51
N SER A 55 -12.84 -2.60 2.79
CA SER A 55 -13.89 -3.01 3.73
C SER A 55 -13.61 -2.50 5.13
N GLY A 56 -14.68 -2.35 5.91
CA GLY A 56 -14.62 -1.78 7.25
C GLY A 56 -14.46 -0.26 7.26
N GLY A 57 -14.85 0.39 8.36
CA GLY A 57 -14.52 1.79 8.62
C GLY A 57 -13.12 1.92 9.22
N GLY A 58 -12.53 3.12 9.12
CA GLY A 58 -11.24 3.44 9.75
C GLY A 58 -10.02 3.16 8.88
N THR A 59 -8.88 2.92 9.52
CA THR A 59 -7.58 2.72 8.84
C THR A 59 -7.17 1.26 8.92
N ALA A 60 -6.90 0.63 7.77
CA ALA A 60 -6.25 -0.67 7.73
C ALA A 60 -4.73 -0.52 7.84
N VAL A 61 -4.09 -1.38 8.63
CA VAL A 61 -2.64 -1.39 8.83
C VAL A 61 -2.08 -2.72 8.35
N VAL A 62 -1.07 -2.67 7.48
CA VAL A 62 -0.34 -3.83 6.98
C VAL A 62 1.11 -3.69 7.43
N THR A 63 1.68 -4.76 7.98
CA THR A 63 3.12 -4.84 8.27
C THR A 63 3.76 -5.79 7.27
N LEU A 64 4.76 -5.31 6.55
CA LEU A 64 5.53 -6.05 5.56
C LEU A 64 6.96 -6.21 6.08
N LYS A 65 7.55 -7.38 5.84
CA LYS A 65 8.97 -7.62 6.09
C LYS A 65 9.73 -7.59 4.76
N ARG A 66 10.86 -6.89 4.72
CA ARG A 66 11.77 -6.87 3.57
C ARG A 66 12.18 -8.31 3.26
N ALA A 67 11.85 -8.78 2.06
CA ALA A 67 12.29 -10.08 1.62
C ALA A 67 13.82 -10.07 1.44
N THR A 68 14.46 -11.18 1.78
CA THR A 68 15.84 -11.44 1.37
C THR A 68 15.88 -11.71 -0.13
N SER A 69 17.03 -11.52 -0.76
CA SER A 69 17.21 -11.86 -2.17
C SER A 69 16.73 -13.28 -2.44
N ALA A 70 15.84 -13.44 -3.42
CA ALA A 70 15.49 -14.75 -3.92
C ALA A 70 16.68 -15.28 -4.73
N THR A 71 17.17 -16.47 -4.38
CA THR A 71 17.99 -17.28 -5.28
C THR A 71 17.05 -17.99 -6.25
N GLU A 72 17.29 -17.81 -7.56
CA GLU A 72 16.62 -18.55 -8.63
C GLU A 72 16.94 -20.04 -8.62
#